data_AF-A0A3B9ZE93-F1
#
_entry.id   AF-A0A3B9ZE93-F1
#
_cell.length_a   1.000
_cell.length_b   1.000
_cell.length_c   1.000
_cell.angle_alpha   90.00
_cell.angle_beta   90.00
_cell.angle_gamma   90.00
#
_symmetry.space_group_name_H-M   'P 1'
#
loop_
_entity.id
_entity.type
_entity.pdbx_description
1 polymer ?
#
loop_
_entity_poly.entity_id
_entity_poly.type
_entity_poly.pdbx_seq_one_letter_code
_entity_poly.pdbx_strand_id
1 'polypeptide(L)'
;FEIKPVLAGEKDILEAISRYYGVGADTLEQIVSEKSSGIDLAGSVEKTEDLESMAEDASIIKFVNQIMTQALAERASDIHIEPFENELRVRMRVDGILYDTPIPPTIKYFHQAIVSRVKIMANLNIAERRLPQDGRIKVRLQDSEL
;
A
#
# COMPACT_ATOMS: atom_id res chain seq x y z
N PHE A 1 20.58 -22.30 13.61
CA PHE A 1 19.33 -22.78 13.00
C PHE A 1 19.68 -23.79 11.94
N GLU A 2 18.99 -24.93 11.91
CA GLU A 2 19.14 -25.93 10.85
C GLU A 2 18.12 -25.61 9.75
N ILE A 3 18.60 -25.16 8.59
CA ILE A 3 17.74 -24.81 7.45
C ILE A 3 17.48 -26.09 6.64
N LYS A 4 16.21 -26.42 6.42
CA LYS A 4 15.80 -27.55 5.57
C LYS A 4 15.30 -27.03 4.21
N PRO A 5 16.12 -27.08 3.14
CA PRO A 5 15.67 -26.66 1.82
C PRO A 5 14.65 -27.66 1.25
N VAL A 6 13.63 -27.14 0.59
CA VAL A 6 12.58 -27.91 -0.09
C VAL A 6 12.34 -27.35 -1.49
N LEU A 7 11.85 -28.19 -2.41
CA LEU A 7 11.41 -27.74 -3.72
C LEU A 7 9.98 -27.18 -3.63
N ALA A 8 9.75 -26.03 -4.25
CA ALA A 8 8.43 -25.39 -4.33
C ALA A 8 8.24 -24.78 -5.73
N GLY A 9 7.00 -24.73 -6.21
CA GLY A 9 6.67 -24.01 -7.44
C GLY A 9 6.77 -22.50 -7.22
N GLU A 10 7.04 -21.74 -8.27
CA GLU A 10 7.11 -20.27 -8.22
C GLU A 10 5.84 -19.65 -7.61
N LYS A 11 4.67 -20.15 -8.00
CA LYS A 11 3.38 -19.72 -7.45
C LYS A 11 3.30 -19.93 -5.94
N ASP A 12 3.71 -21.09 -5.45
CA ASP A 12 3.66 -21.42 -4.01
C ASP A 12 4.61 -20.51 -3.20
N ILE A 13 5.76 -20.17 -3.79
CA ILE A 13 6.73 -19.24 -3.19
C ILE A 13 6.11 -17.84 -3.09
N LEU A 14 5.52 -17.33 -4.17
CA LEU A 14 4.90 -16.00 -4.17
C LEU A 14 3.71 -15.92 -3.20
N GLU A 15 2.89 -16.96 -3.13
CA GLU A 15 1.78 -17.05 -2.19
C GLU A 15 2.27 -17.09 -0.73
N ALA A 16 3.33 -17.85 -0.45
CA ALA A 16 3.95 -17.88 0.87
C ALA A 16 4.55 -16.52 1.27
N ILE A 17 5.24 -15.83 0.35
CA ILE A 17 5.76 -14.49 0.59
C ILE A 17 4.63 -13.54 0.95
N SER A 18 3.56 -13.51 0.15
CA SER A 18 2.39 -12.68 0.40
C SER A 18 1.74 -13.00 1.75
N ARG A 19 1.61 -14.30 2.08
CA ARG A 19 1.00 -14.76 3.33
C ARG A 19 1.79 -14.37 4.58
N TYR A 20 3.12 -14.48 4.54
CA TYR A 20 3.96 -14.27 5.73
C TYR A 20 4.49 -12.86 5.89
N TYR A 21 4.74 -12.15 4.79
CA TYR A 21 5.26 -10.79 4.82
C TYR A 21 4.19 -9.73 4.52
N GLY A 22 3.03 -10.15 4.02
CA GLY A 22 1.89 -9.27 3.75
C GLY A 22 1.92 -8.60 2.38
N VAL A 23 0.86 -7.86 2.09
CA VAL A 23 0.73 -7.04 0.89
C VAL A 23 1.80 -5.95 0.93
N GLY A 24 2.57 -5.78 -0.15
CA GLY A 24 3.63 -4.78 -0.23
C GLY A 24 4.98 -5.19 0.36
N ALA A 25 5.17 -6.45 0.74
CA ALA A 25 6.45 -6.95 1.25
C ALA A 25 7.63 -6.70 0.30
N ASP A 26 7.46 -7.06 -0.96
CA ASP A 26 8.43 -6.85 -2.03
C ASP A 26 8.65 -5.36 -2.33
N THR A 27 7.57 -4.59 -2.20
CA THR A 27 7.53 -3.17 -2.51
C THR A 27 8.27 -2.35 -1.44
N LEU A 28 8.19 -2.75 -0.18
CA LEU A 28 8.98 -2.15 0.88
C LEU A 28 10.48 -2.27 0.61
N GLU A 29 10.95 -3.46 0.22
CA GLU A 29 12.36 -3.69 -0.06
C GLU A 29 12.84 -2.77 -1.19
N GLN A 30 12.01 -2.58 -2.22
CA GLN A 30 12.25 -1.62 -3.30
C GLN A 30 12.37 -0.19 -2.77
N ILE A 31 11.40 0.27 -1.96
CA ILE A 31 11.44 1.63 -1.37
C ILE A 31 12.70 1.84 -0.52
N VAL A 32 13.08 0.86 0.30
CA VAL A 32 14.25 0.95 1.17
C VAL A 32 15.54 0.94 0.35
N SER A 33 15.61 0.11 -0.69
CA SER A 33 16.78 0.02 -1.56
C SER A 33 16.98 1.24 -2.46
N GLU A 34 15.91 1.88 -2.91
CA GLU A 34 15.96 3.10 -3.71
C GLU A 34 16.25 4.34 -2.84
N LYS A 35 15.71 4.38 -1.61
CA LYS A 35 15.86 5.51 -0.67
C LYS A 35 17.07 5.45 0.25
N SER A 36 17.92 4.43 0.16
CA SER A 36 19.27 4.45 0.77
C SER A 36 20.18 5.57 0.23
N SER A 37 19.72 6.33 -0.76
CA SER A 37 20.39 7.51 -1.34
C SER A 37 19.96 8.86 -0.73
N GLY A 38 19.38 8.90 0.47
CA GLY A 38 19.37 10.13 1.29
C GLY A 38 18.02 10.85 1.48
N ILE A 39 16.91 10.12 1.68
CA ILE A 39 15.69 10.72 2.21
C ILE A 39 15.58 10.35 3.69
N ASP A 40 15.57 11.36 4.56
CA ASP A 40 15.24 11.19 5.98
C ASP A 40 13.84 10.56 6.09
N LEU A 41 13.81 9.26 6.37
CA LEU A 41 12.60 8.44 6.55
C LEU A 41 11.70 8.92 7.73
N ALA A 42 12.13 9.96 8.44
CA ALA A 42 11.47 10.58 9.58
C ALA A 42 11.27 12.10 9.42
N GLY A 43 11.64 12.69 8.29
CA GLY A 43 11.47 14.13 8.03
C GLY A 43 10.00 14.45 7.77
N SER A 44 9.45 15.39 8.53
CA SER A 44 8.12 15.96 8.32
C SER A 44 7.99 16.45 6.87
N VAL A 45 7.23 15.72 6.05
CA VAL A 45 6.92 16.13 4.68
C VAL A 45 5.90 17.27 4.76
N GLU A 46 6.41 18.50 4.91
CA GLU A 46 5.59 19.70 5.08
C GLU A 46 5.16 20.32 3.75
N LYS A 47 5.84 20.02 2.65
CA LYS A 47 5.56 20.62 1.33
C LYS A 47 4.74 19.71 0.42
N THR A 48 3.77 20.31 -0.26
CA THR A 48 2.89 19.64 -1.24
C THR A 48 3.66 19.05 -2.42
N GLU A 49 4.69 19.74 -2.91
CA GLU A 49 5.51 19.29 -4.06
C GLU A 49 6.26 17.98 -3.74
N ASP A 50 6.83 17.88 -2.54
CA ASP A 50 7.53 16.66 -2.08
C ASP A 50 6.56 15.48 -1.96
N LEU A 51 5.31 15.73 -1.56
CA LEU A 51 4.27 14.71 -1.44
C LEU A 51 3.80 14.18 -2.79
N GLU A 52 3.68 15.04 -3.79
CA GLU A 52 3.30 14.64 -5.14
C GLU A 52 4.39 13.75 -5.75
N SER A 53 5.65 14.17 -5.65
CA SER A 53 6.79 13.35 -6.08
C SER A 53 6.84 11.99 -5.36
N MET A 54 6.66 11.96 -4.04
CA MET A 54 6.62 10.71 -3.28
C MET A 54 5.40 9.83 -3.62
N ALA A 55 4.28 10.41 -4.00
CA ALA A 55 3.08 9.66 -4.40
C ALA A 55 3.21 9.07 -5.81
N GLU A 56 4.02 9.69 -6.67
CA GLU A 56 4.36 9.20 -8.02
C GLU A 56 5.50 8.18 -8.03
N ASP A 57 6.14 7.94 -6.88
CA ASP A 57 7.11 6.87 -6.67
C ASP A 57 6.53 5.51 -7.09
N ALA A 58 7.25 4.79 -7.96
CA ALA A 58 6.78 3.55 -8.56
C ALA A 58 6.37 2.50 -7.51
N SER A 59 7.06 2.48 -6.37
CA SER A 59 6.77 1.56 -5.29
C SER A 59 5.49 1.94 -4.55
N ILE A 60 5.23 3.24 -4.32
CA ILE A 60 3.95 3.69 -3.73
C ILE A 60 2.77 3.38 -4.65
N ILE A 61 2.94 3.60 -5.96
CA ILE A 61 1.93 3.24 -6.97
C ILE A 61 1.66 1.74 -6.92
N LYS A 62 2.72 0.92 -6.92
CA LYS A 62 2.62 -0.54 -6.87
C LYS A 62 1.91 -1.02 -5.61
N PHE A 63 2.25 -0.49 -4.44
CA PHE A 63 1.62 -0.85 -3.17
C PHE A 63 0.11 -0.55 -3.17
N VAL A 64 -0.28 0.65 -3.60
CA VAL A 64 -1.71 1.02 -3.68
C VAL A 64 -2.44 0.12 -4.67
N ASN A 65 -1.85 -0.18 -5.82
CA ASN A 65 -2.43 -1.11 -6.78
C ASN A 65 -2.57 -2.53 -6.21
N GLN A 66 -1.59 -3.02 -5.46
CA GLN A 66 -1.67 -4.32 -4.79
C GLN A 66 -2.82 -4.38 -3.78
N ILE A 67 -3.03 -3.31 -2.99
CA ILE A 67 -4.19 -3.21 -2.08
C ILE A 67 -5.51 -3.31 -2.87
N MET A 68 -5.63 -2.57 -3.98
CA MET A 68 -6.85 -2.58 -4.81
C MET A 68 -7.09 -3.95 -5.45
N THR A 69 -6.04 -4.59 -5.96
CA THR A 69 -6.12 -5.94 -6.53
C THR A 69 -6.48 -6.99 -5.47
N GLN A 70 -5.89 -6.90 -4.27
CA GLN A 70 -6.22 -7.80 -3.16
C GLN A 70 -7.70 -7.67 -2.78
N ALA A 71 -8.19 -6.43 -2.64
CA ALA A 71 -9.60 -6.18 -2.36
C ALA A 71 -10.54 -6.78 -3.41
N LEU A 72 -10.18 -6.68 -4.69
CA LEU A 72 -10.94 -7.30 -5.78
C LEU A 72 -10.92 -8.83 -5.67
N ALA A 73 -9.74 -9.42 -5.44
CA ALA A 73 -9.56 -10.87 -5.31
C ALA A 73 -10.36 -11.46 -4.12
N GLU A 74 -10.37 -10.75 -2.98
CA GLU A 74 -11.14 -11.10 -1.79
C GLU A 74 -12.62 -10.71 -1.88
N ARG A 75 -13.04 -10.01 -2.94
CA ARG A 75 -14.39 -9.46 -3.13
C ARG A 75 -14.82 -8.55 -1.97
N ALA A 76 -13.89 -7.74 -1.48
CA ALA A 76 -14.14 -6.77 -0.43
C ALA A 76 -15.08 -5.64 -0.92
N SER A 77 -16.02 -5.23 -0.07
CA SER A 77 -16.91 -4.09 -0.32
C SER A 77 -16.24 -2.75 -0.03
N ASP A 78 -15.33 -2.72 0.96
CA ASP A 78 -14.65 -1.52 1.42
C ASP A 78 -13.19 -1.82 1.73
N ILE A 79 -12.33 -0.86 1.37
CA ILE A 79 -10.91 -0.83 1.74
C ILE A 79 -10.74 0.29 2.76
N HIS A 80 -10.26 -0.06 3.95
CA HIS A 80 -9.96 0.87 5.03
C HIS A 80 -8.44 1.07 5.10
N ILE A 81 -7.97 2.30 4.90
CA ILE A 81 -6.57 2.69 5.12
C ILE A 81 -6.54 3.63 6.33
N GLU A 82 -5.95 3.16 7.44
CA GLU A 82 -6.07 3.79 8.75
C GLU A 82 -4.69 4.10 9.33
N PRO A 83 -4.19 5.34 9.12
CA PRO A 83 -2.96 5.80 9.76
C PRO A 83 -3.18 6.03 11.25
N PHE A 84 -2.43 5.33 12.08
CA PHE A 84 -2.31 5.58 13.53
C PHE A 84 -0.95 6.18 13.86
N GLU A 85 -0.75 6.56 15.12
CA GLU A 85 0.51 7.14 15.60
C GLU A 85 1.71 6.21 15.36
N ASN A 86 1.55 4.91 15.58
CA ASN A 86 2.65 3.96 15.58
C ASN A 86 2.64 2.94 14.44
N GLU A 87 1.58 2.90 13.65
CA GLU A 87 1.36 1.91 12.58
C GLU A 87 0.41 2.46 11.51
N LEU A 88 0.44 1.84 10.33
CA LEU A 88 -0.60 1.97 9.32
C LEU A 88 -1.36 0.64 9.31
N ARG A 89 -2.70 0.68 9.43
CA ARG A 89 -3.53 -0.52 9.27
C ARG A 89 -4.27 -0.47 7.96
N VAL A 90 -4.33 -1.60 7.27
CA VAL A 90 -5.18 -1.81 6.10
C VAL A 90 -6.18 -2.91 6.44
N ARG A 91 -7.47 -2.63 6.24
CA ARG A 91 -8.54 -3.61 6.54
C ARG A 91 -9.48 -3.74 5.36
N MET A 92 -9.93 -4.96 5.11
CA MET A 92 -10.90 -5.26 4.06
C MET A 92 -12.24 -5.62 4.69
N ARG A 93 -13.33 -5.01 4.21
CA ARG A 93 -14.67 -5.46 4.57
C ARG A 93 -15.11 -6.54 3.60
N VAL A 94 -15.23 -7.78 4.07
CA VAL A 94 -15.73 -8.92 3.27
C VAL A 94 -16.97 -9.46 3.96
N ASP A 95 -18.09 -9.53 3.25
CA ASP A 95 -19.40 -9.96 3.77
C ASP A 95 -19.81 -9.24 5.07
N GLY A 96 -19.50 -7.94 5.14
CA GLY A 96 -19.83 -7.08 6.29
C GLY A 96 -18.82 -7.10 7.44
N ILE A 97 -17.89 -8.04 7.44
CA ILE A 97 -16.88 -8.22 8.50
C ILE A 97 -15.56 -7.56 8.07
N LEU A 98 -14.91 -6.85 9.00
CA LEU A 98 -13.59 -6.25 8.79
C LEU A 98 -12.49 -7.26 9.12
N TYR A 99 -11.59 -7.48 8.17
CA TYR A 99 -10.40 -8.32 8.33
C TYR A 99 -9.14 -7.48 8.20
N ASP A 100 -8.17 -7.71 9.08
CA ASP A 100 -6.86 -7.05 8.99
C ASP A 100 -6.05 -7.67 7.84
N THR A 101 -5.57 -6.84 6.93
CA THR A 101 -4.64 -7.23 5.87
C THR A 101 -3.22 -7.08 6.38
N PRO A 102 -2.41 -8.16 6.43
CA PRO A 102 -1.01 -8.04 6.82
C PRO A 102 -0.26 -7.11 5.87
N ILE A 103 0.43 -6.12 6.42
CA ILE A 103 1.32 -5.22 5.69
C ILE A 103 2.62 -5.04 6.48
N PRO A 104 3.75 -4.76 5.82
CA PRO A 104 5.01 -4.54 6.52
C PRO A 104 4.94 -3.35 7.48
N PRO A 105 5.47 -3.44 8.71
CA PRO A 105 5.32 -2.40 9.74
C PRO A 105 5.98 -1.07 9.38
N THR A 106 7.03 -1.11 8.57
CA THR A 106 7.77 0.04 8.02
C THR A 106 6.96 0.84 7.00
N ILE A 107 5.87 0.30 6.44
CA ILE A 107 5.03 1.02 5.50
C ILE A 107 4.41 2.28 6.12
N LYS A 108 4.33 2.32 7.45
CA LYS A 108 3.86 3.49 8.22
C LYS A 108 4.63 4.76 7.86
N TYR A 109 5.93 4.67 7.56
CA TYR A 109 6.75 5.83 7.23
C TYR A 109 6.33 6.50 5.90
N PHE A 110 5.54 5.80 5.08
CA PHE A 110 5.06 6.27 3.79
C PHE A 110 3.57 6.60 3.79
N HIS A 111 2.91 6.64 4.96
CA HIS A 111 1.46 6.84 5.04
C HIS A 111 0.98 8.12 4.31
N GLN A 112 1.75 9.22 4.36
CA GLN A 112 1.39 10.46 3.68
C GLN A 112 1.42 10.29 2.16
N ALA A 113 2.43 9.61 1.62
CA ALA A 113 2.56 9.33 0.18
C ALA A 113 1.41 8.42 -0.29
N ILE A 114 1.06 7.40 0.50
CA ILE A 114 -0.05 6.48 0.22
C ILE A 114 -1.39 7.24 0.16
N VAL A 115 -1.67 8.08 1.17
CA VAL A 115 -2.89 8.91 1.17
C VAL A 115 -2.90 9.89 -0.01
N SER A 116 -1.78 10.54 -0.29
CA SER A 116 -1.65 11.43 -1.46
C SER A 116 -1.89 10.68 -2.77
N ARG A 117 -1.38 9.45 -2.91
CA ARG A 117 -1.61 8.65 -4.11
C ARG A 117 -3.09 8.35 -4.32
N VAL A 118 -3.82 7.96 -3.27
CA VAL A 118 -5.27 7.76 -3.33
C VAL A 118 -6.00 9.05 -3.71
N LYS A 119 -5.60 10.19 -3.15
CA LYS A 119 -6.15 11.51 -3.50
C LYS A 119 -5.93 11.86 -4.97
N ILE A 120 -4.72 11.66 -5.49
CA ILE A 120 -4.39 11.90 -6.91
C ILE A 120 -5.27 11.03 -7.81
N MET A 121 -5.38 9.72 -7.51
CA MET A 121 -6.21 8.78 -8.28
C MET A 121 -7.69 9.19 -8.30
N ALA A 122 -8.17 9.85 -7.25
CA ALA A 122 -9.54 10.35 -7.12
C ALA A 122 -9.73 11.81 -7.56
N ASN A 123 -8.68 12.46 -8.11
CA ASN A 123 -8.66 13.87 -8.48
C ASN A 123 -9.02 14.82 -7.32
N LEU A 124 -8.50 14.53 -6.12
CA LEU A 124 -8.70 15.29 -4.89
C LEU A 124 -7.50 16.21 -4.59
N ASN A 125 -7.73 17.24 -3.77
CA ASN A 125 -6.68 18.17 -3.37
C ASN A 125 -5.76 17.53 -2.33
N ILE A 126 -4.50 17.28 -2.71
CA ILE A 126 -3.47 16.70 -1.84
C ILE A 126 -3.01 17.63 -0.71
N ALA A 127 -3.05 18.96 -0.92
CA ALA A 127 -2.66 19.95 0.06
C ALA A 127 -3.69 20.09 1.19
N GLU A 128 -4.98 19.86 0.90
CA GLU A 128 -6.03 19.94 1.91
C GLU A 128 -6.11 18.64 2.73
N ARG A 129 -5.96 18.74 4.05
CA ARG A 129 -5.87 17.61 5.00
C ARG A 129 -6.80 17.76 6.20
N ARG A 130 -7.44 18.92 6.37
CA ARG A 130 -8.25 19.28 7.55
C ARG A 130 -9.74 19.08 7.30
N LEU A 131 -10.16 19.08 6.04
CA LEU A 131 -11.54 18.90 5.62
C LEU A 131 -11.74 17.53 4.94
N PRO A 132 -12.92 16.90 5.13
CA PRO A 132 -13.27 15.69 4.39
C PRO A 132 -13.35 15.99 2.88
N GLN A 133 -13.00 15.00 2.07
CA GLN A 133 -13.02 15.07 0.61
C GLN A 133 -13.57 13.77 0.04
N ASP A 134 -14.42 13.88 -0.96
CA ASP A 134 -15.08 12.76 -1.62
C ASP A 134 -14.74 12.76 -3.12
N GLY A 135 -14.33 11.61 -3.63
CA GLY A 135 -13.92 11.46 -5.02
C GLY A 135 -14.34 10.12 -5.60
N ARG A 136 -14.03 9.90 -6.88
CA ARG A 136 -14.28 8.64 -7.56
C ARG A 136 -13.05 8.24 -8.36
N ILE A 137 -12.69 6.97 -8.27
CA ILE A 137 -11.58 6.39 -9.01
C ILE A 137 -12.17 5.41 -10.03
N LYS A 138 -11.77 5.52 -11.29
CA LYS A 138 -12.00 4.48 -12.30
C LYS A 138 -10.71 3.70 -12.45
N VAL A 139 -10.67 2.49 -11.93
CA VAL A 139 -9.51 1.61 -12.05
C VAL A 139 -9.78 0.57 -13.13
N ARG A 140 -8.80 0.33 -13.99
CA ARG A 140 -8.74 -0.85 -14.85
C ARG A 140 -7.63 -1.74 -14.29
N LEU A 141 -8.00 -2.80 -13.60
CA LEU A 141 -7.05 -3.80 -13.12
C LEU A 141 -6.96 -4.87 -14.20
N GLN A 142 -5.80 -4.98 -14.84
CA GLN A 142 -5.54 -6.05 -15.81
C GLN A 142 -5.51 -7.38 -15.05
N ASP A 143 -6.29 -8.36 -15.55
CA ASP A 143 -6.55 -9.73 -15.03
C ASP A 143 -7.93 -9.98 -14.43
N SER A 144 -8.87 -9.04 -14.50
CA SER A 144 -10.30 -9.38 -14.40
C SER A 144 -11.11 -8.50 -15.34
N GLU A 145 -11.53 -9.06 -16.49
CA GLU A 145 -12.71 -8.58 -17.18
C GLU A 145 -13.92 -8.78 -16.26
N LEU A 146 -14.42 -7.69 -15.68
CA LEU A 146 -15.78 -7.54 -15.15
C LEU A 146 -16.31 -6.16 -15.53
#